data_AF-A0A7K4BZW3-F1
#
_entry.id   AF-A0A7K4BZW3-F1
#
_cell.length_a   1.000
_cell.length_b   1.000
_cell.length_c   1.000
_cell.angle_alpha   90.00
_cell.angle_beta   90.00
_cell.angle_gamma   90.00
#
_symmetry.space_group_name_H-M   'P 1'
#
loop_
_entity.id
_entity.type
_entity.pdbx_description
1 polymer ?
#
loop_
_entity_poly.entity_id
_entity_poly.type
_entity_poly.pdbx_seq_one_letter_code
_entity_poly.pdbx_strand_id
1 'polypeptide(L)' 'MAKHKEKEFKEFQISERKKIGSGLTNAPVWVMQKAGKRIWNARQKRTWKKIDIKERYEKHEKKQAKVKIKKGSHGKWKKQ' A
#
# COMPACT_ATOMS: atom_id res chain seq x y z
N MET A 1 15.86 13.32 -6.17
CA MET A 1 14.44 13.44 -5.74
C MET A 1 13.71 14.29 -6.76
N ALA A 2 12.55 13.86 -7.30
CA ALA A 2 11.82 14.65 -8.29
C ALA A 2 11.38 15.99 -7.67
N LYS A 3 11.60 17.10 -8.40
CA LYS A 3 11.68 18.45 -7.85
C LYS A 3 10.33 19.02 -7.33
N HIS A 4 9.18 18.42 -7.69
CA HIS A 4 7.85 18.93 -7.34
C HIS A 4 6.84 17.82 -6.99
N LYS A 5 7.13 16.98 -6.00
CA LYS A 5 6.12 16.06 -5.45
C LYS A 5 5.52 16.63 -4.17
N GLU A 6 4.19 16.67 -4.13
CA GLU A 6 3.40 16.96 -2.93
C GLU A 6 3.84 16.08 -1.75
N LYS A 7 3.76 16.63 -0.53
CA LYS A 7 4.23 15.96 0.69
C LYS A 7 3.52 14.61 0.90
N GLU A 8 2.21 14.57 0.68
CA GLU A 8 1.38 13.37 0.83
C GLU A 8 1.78 12.26 -0.15
N PHE A 9 2.06 12.63 -1.40
CA PHE A 9 2.53 11.67 -2.40
C PHE A 9 3.92 11.11 -2.08
N LYS A 10 4.79 11.90 -1.45
CA LYS A 10 6.10 11.43 -0.96
C LYS A 10 5.94 10.44 0.19
N GLU A 11 5.09 10.74 1.16
CA GLU A 11 4.79 9.84 2.28
C GLU A 11 4.16 8.53 1.78
N PHE A 12 3.23 8.62 0.82
CA PHE A 12 2.66 7.43 0.18
C PHE A 12 3.74 6.59 -0.51
N GLN A 13 4.64 7.21 -1.29
CA GLN A 13 5.76 6.51 -1.92
C GLN A 13 6.67 5.82 -0.90
N ILE A 14 6.99 6.49 0.22
CA ILE A 14 7.79 5.89 1.28
C ILE A 14 7.05 4.69 1.88
N SER A 15 5.74 4.81 2.14
CA SER A 15 4.94 3.71 2.67
C SER A 15 4.87 2.51 1.72
N GLU A 16 4.67 2.73 0.41
CA GLU A 16 4.65 1.64 -0.58
C GLU A 16 6.02 0.99 -0.72
N ARG A 17 7.11 1.77 -0.69
CA ARG A 17 8.48 1.24 -0.71
C ARG A 17 8.79 0.40 0.52
N LYS A 18 8.32 0.79 1.72
CA LYS A 18 8.48 -0.01 2.95
C LYS A 18 7.74 -1.35 2.89
N LYS A 19 6.59 -1.40 2.19
CA LYS A 19 5.90 -2.67 1.91
C LYS A 19 6.68 -3.55 0.93
N ILE A 20 7.49 -2.94 0.07
CA ILE A 20 8.37 -3.64 -0.84
C ILE A 20 9.65 -4.01 -0.08
N GLY A 21 9.60 -5.13 0.64
CA GLY A 21 10.74 -5.64 1.40
C GLY A 21 11.99 -5.95 0.54
N SER A 22 13.11 -6.19 1.21
CA SER A 22 14.32 -6.69 0.57
C SER A 22 14.25 -8.20 0.36
N GLY A 23 14.83 -8.69 -0.74
CA GLY A 23 15.00 -10.12 -1.02
C GLY A 23 13.93 -10.72 -1.93
N LEU A 24 14.21 -11.94 -2.43
CA LEU A 24 13.32 -12.62 -3.35
C LEU A 24 11.94 -12.87 -2.71
N THR A 25 11.96 -13.43 -1.53
CA THR A 25 10.79 -13.96 -0.82
C THR A 25 10.03 -12.91 -0.03
N ASN A 26 10.65 -11.77 0.31
CA ASN A 26 10.15 -10.74 1.23
C ASN A 26 9.74 -11.21 2.64
N ALA A 27 9.72 -12.52 2.89
CA ALA A 27 9.50 -13.07 4.21
C ALA A 27 10.81 -13.08 5.00
N PRO A 28 10.81 -12.64 6.28
CA PRO A 28 11.95 -12.80 7.16
C PRO A 28 12.37 -14.27 7.30
N VAL A 29 13.67 -14.52 7.45
CA VAL A 29 14.23 -15.88 7.54
C VAL A 29 13.57 -16.69 8.66
N TRP A 30 13.35 -16.08 9.84
CA TRP A 30 12.72 -16.74 10.97
C TRP A 30 11.30 -17.25 10.67
N VAL A 31 10.55 -16.56 9.80
CA VAL A 31 9.20 -16.99 9.38
C VAL A 31 9.30 -18.26 8.54
N MET A 32 10.28 -18.33 7.64
CA MET A 32 10.51 -19.52 6.83
C MET A 32 11.00 -20.70 7.66
N GLN A 33 11.87 -20.45 8.62
CA GLN A 33 12.37 -21.47 9.54
C GLN A 33 11.23 -22.08 10.36
N LYS A 34 10.34 -21.24 10.92
CA LYS A 34 9.14 -21.73 11.64
C LYS A 34 8.19 -22.52 10.73
N ALA A 35 8.02 -22.11 9.48
CA ALA A 35 7.11 -22.76 8.54
C ALA A 35 7.71 -24.03 7.87
N GLY A 36 9.02 -24.27 8.01
CA GLY A 36 9.72 -25.38 7.36
C GLY A 36 9.74 -25.32 5.83
N LYS A 37 9.38 -24.19 5.22
CA LYS A 37 9.29 -24.04 3.76
C LYS A 37 9.69 -22.65 3.28
N ARG A 38 10.14 -22.57 2.03
CA ARG A 38 10.37 -21.28 1.35
C ARG A 38 9.04 -20.62 1.06
N ILE A 39 8.87 -19.38 1.52
CA ILE A 39 7.65 -18.58 1.27
C ILE A 39 7.94 -17.63 0.11
N TRP A 40 7.28 -17.84 -1.03
CA TRP A 40 7.38 -16.94 -2.16
C TRP A 40 6.26 -15.91 -2.15
N ASN A 41 6.60 -14.62 -2.19
CA ASN A 41 5.59 -13.58 -2.40
C ASN A 41 5.28 -13.38 -3.88
N ALA A 42 4.27 -14.08 -4.39
CA ALA A 42 3.80 -13.96 -5.77
C ALA A 42 3.14 -12.60 -6.10
N ARG A 43 2.70 -11.84 -5.09
CA ARG A 43 1.94 -10.60 -5.29
C ARG A 43 2.84 -9.37 -5.41
N GLN A 44 4.09 -9.45 -4.95
CA GLN A 44 5.03 -8.33 -5.01
C GLN A 44 5.73 -8.27 -6.38
N LYS A 45 5.47 -7.19 -7.10
CA LYS A 45 6.30 -6.80 -8.25
C LYS A 45 7.63 -6.27 -7.68
N ARG A 46 8.75 -6.94 -7.96
CA ARG A 46 10.06 -6.63 -7.35
C ARG A 46 10.77 -5.41 -7.91
N THR A 47 10.48 -5.06 -9.16
CA THR A 47 11.24 -4.03 -9.87
C THR A 47 10.43 -2.75 -9.96
N TRP A 48 11.11 -1.62 -9.75
CA TRP A 48 10.53 -0.28 -9.87
C TRP A 48 9.80 -0.09 -11.22
N LYS A 49 10.31 -0.69 -12.30
CA LYS A 49 9.72 -0.62 -13.65
C LYS A 49 8.35 -1.30 -13.75
N LYS A 50 8.07 -2.31 -12.91
CA LYS A 50 6.80 -3.04 -12.92
C LYS A 50 5.76 -2.42 -11.96
N ILE A 51 6.18 -1.54 -11.06
CA ILE A 51 5.32 -0.95 -10.02
C ILE A 51 4.92 0.46 -10.45
N ASP A 52 3.66 0.63 -10.85
CA ASP A 52 3.08 1.96 -11.00
C ASP A 52 2.58 2.46 -9.63
N ILE A 53 3.40 3.29 -8.99
CA ILE A 53 3.06 3.89 -7.69
C ILE A 53 2.04 5.02 -7.85
N LYS A 54 2.01 5.71 -8.99
CA LYS A 54 1.11 6.84 -9.23
C LYS A 54 -0.33 6.35 -9.36
N GLU A 55 -0.54 5.32 -10.18
CA GLU A 55 -1.86 4.70 -10.33
C GLU A 55 -2.41 4.17 -8.99
N ARG A 56 -1.53 3.61 -8.15
CA ARG A 56 -1.90 3.17 -6.80
C ARG A 56 -2.30 4.31 -5.88
N TYR A 57 -1.62 5.46 -5.98
CA TYR A 57 -1.95 6.65 -5.20
C TYR A 57 -3.33 7.19 -5.58
N GLU A 58 -3.61 7.32 -6.88
CA GLU A 58 -4.93 7.77 -7.36
C GLU A 58 -6.06 6.83 -6.92
N LYS A 59 -5.81 5.51 -6.93
CA LYS A 59 -6.75 4.51 -6.38
C LYS A 59 -6.93 4.65 -4.87
N HIS A 60 -5.87 4.98 -4.14
CA HIS A 60 -5.92 5.20 -2.69
C HIS A 60 -6.76 6.44 -2.37
N GLU A 61 -6.50 7.57 -3.02
CA GLU A 61 -7.28 8.80 -2.91
C GLU A 61 -8.78 8.57 -3.18
N LYS A 62 -9.11 7.90 -4.30
CA LYS A 62 -10.50 7.55 -4.64
C LYS A 62 -11.17 6.67 -3.58
N LYS A 63 -10.43 5.75 -2.95
CA LYS A 63 -10.96 4.91 -1.85
C LYS A 63 -11.20 5.73 -0.59
N GLN A 64 -10.26 6.60 -0.22
CA GLN A 64 -10.41 7.48 0.94
C GLN A 64 -11.61 8.44 0.78
N ALA A 65 -11.78 9.01 -0.41
CA ALA A 65 -12.94 9.83 -0.74
C ALA A 65 -14.27 9.05 -0.56
N LYS A 66 -14.35 7.81 -1.05
CA LYS A 66 -15.54 6.95 -0.86
C LYS A 66 -15.82 6.63 0.60
N VAL A 67 -14.79 6.37 1.41
CA VAL A 67 -14.95 6.11 2.85
C VAL A 67 -15.48 7.35 3.59
N LYS A 68 -14.98 8.55 3.25
CA LYS A 68 -15.49 9.82 3.80
C LYS A 68 -16.99 10.01 3.49
N ILE A 69 -17.41 9.74 2.26
CA ILE A 69 -18.82 9.82 1.84
C ILE A 69 -19.70 8.85 2.66
N LYS A 70 -19.26 7.59 2.84
CA LYS A 70 -20.00 6.58 3.61
C LYS A 70 -20.09 6.91 5.11
N LYS A 71 -19.06 7.50 5.71
CA LYS A 71 -19.11 7.95 7.12
C LYS A 71 -20.10 9.10 7.31
N GLY A 72 -20.18 10.03 6.34
CA GLY A 72 -21.16 11.12 6.36
C GLY A 72 -22.61 10.65 6.20
N SER A 73 -22.86 9.56 5.46
CA SER A 73 -24.21 9.02 5.27
C SER A 73 -24.73 8.23 6.47
N HIS A 74 -23.84 7.56 7.23
CA HIS A 74 -24.24 6.72 8.37
C HIS A 74 -24.69 7.51 9.61
N GLY A 75 -24.34 8.80 9.72
CA GLY A 75 -24.72 9.67 10.84
C GLY A 75 -26.12 10.28 10.74
N LYS A 76 -26.81 10.16 9.60
CA LYS A 76 -28.15 10.74 9.39
C LYS A 76 -29.32 9.87 9.86
N TRP A 77 -29.08 8.60 10.22
CA TRP A 77 -30.12 7.62 10.60
C TRP A 77 -30.23 7.40 12.13
N LYS A 78 -29.83 8.38 12.97
CA LYS A 78 -29.93 8.30 14.44
C LYS A 78 -30.73 9.42 15.10
N LYS A 79 -31.51 10.18 14.33
CA LYS A 79 -32.46 11.17 14.86
C LYS A 79 -33.82 11.00 14.16
N GLN A 80 -34.62 10.08 14.67
CA GLN A 80 -36.07 10.13 14.62
C GLN A 80 -36.61 9.34 15.81
#